data_AF-A8MM36-F1
#
_entry.id   AF-A8MM36-F1
#
_cell.length_a   1.000
_cell.length_b   1.000
_cell.length_c   1.000
_cell.angle_alpha   90.00
_cell.angle_beta   90.00
_cell.angle_gamma   90.00
#
_symmetry.space_group_name_H-M   'P 1'
#
loop_
_entity.id
_entity.type
_entity.pdbx_description
1 polymer ?
#
loop_
_entity_poly.entity_id
_entity_poly.type
_entity_poly.pdbx_seq_one_letter_code
_entity_poly.pdbx_strand_id
1 'polypeptide(L)'
;MIKLLIKKFIKDYENTNDKFVRESYGVLSGVVGILCNIFLFILKLSIGLFINSIAVISDAFNNLTDLGSSLIAIIGAKMSNKPPDPEHPHGHGRFEYISSLAVSFIIFFVGLQLFGTSFKKILQPEEVLFSPLSIVILTLSISIKLWMYSYNRYIGKAINSSINKATAQDSLNDVIATSAVIITTVIGNFIDFSIDGIVGVVISLIILYSGFEIAKDTINLLLGSSPDPELVNTIEALVSEGKHIIGTHDLKVHDYGPGRVVASIHAEVPDKSNIVEIHSVIDELEEKIARELGINMVIHMDPISTDIHRINEIHTDITHILQGINETFRADHLRIADGEARTNIIFDLVVPSNISSAEHDSVIALVSEQIGQLNGNFHTVVNIVTL
;
A
#
# COMPACT_ATOMS: atom_id res chain seq x y z
N MET A 1 16.88 13.29 19.38
CA MET A 1 17.78 12.13 19.61
C MET A 1 17.92 11.23 18.38
N ILE A 2 16.84 10.67 17.80
CA ILE A 2 16.95 9.76 16.65
C ILE A 2 17.66 10.38 15.43
N LYS A 3 17.39 11.65 15.11
CA LYS A 3 18.06 12.36 14.01
C LYS A 3 19.59 12.39 14.16
N LEU A 4 20.11 12.45 15.39
CA LEU A 4 21.55 12.40 15.65
C LEU A 4 22.12 11.00 15.41
N LEU A 5 21.38 9.96 15.81
CA LEU A 5 21.76 8.57 15.54
C LEU A 5 21.78 8.30 14.02
N ILE A 6 20.75 8.75 13.31
CA ILE A 6 20.67 8.68 11.84
C ILE A 6 21.89 9.33 11.21
N LYS A 7 22.18 10.61 11.55
CA LYS A 7 23.35 11.33 11.02
C LYS A 7 24.69 10.67 11.33
N LYS A 8 24.78 9.95 12.45
CA LYS A 8 26.02 9.31 12.91
C LYS A 8 26.26 7.95 12.27
N PHE A 9 25.19 7.16 12.08
CA PHE A 9 25.29 5.75 11.70
C PHE A 9 24.90 5.47 10.25
N ILE A 10 24.20 6.39 9.58
CA ILE A 10 23.75 6.21 8.20
C ILE A 10 24.50 7.20 7.29
N LYS A 11 25.24 6.64 6.33
CA LYS A 11 25.87 7.44 5.25
C LYS A 11 24.79 7.91 4.29
N ASP A 12 24.95 9.12 3.74
CA ASP A 12 24.01 9.72 2.78
C ASP A 12 22.55 9.68 3.24
N TYR A 13 22.33 9.93 4.54
CA TYR A 13 21.03 9.78 5.21
C TYR A 13 19.91 10.64 4.60
N GLU A 14 20.23 11.63 3.76
CA GLU A 14 19.27 12.49 3.06
C GLU A 14 18.68 11.80 1.82
N ASN A 15 19.37 10.82 1.24
CA ASN A 15 18.89 10.06 0.08
C ASN A 15 17.99 8.90 0.53
N THR A 16 16.81 9.22 1.06
CA THR A 16 15.85 8.24 1.59
C THR A 16 15.17 7.36 0.54
N ASN A 17 15.43 7.62 -0.74
CA ASN A 17 14.94 6.79 -1.86
C ASN A 17 15.94 5.69 -2.22
N ASP A 18 17.23 5.85 -1.87
CA ASP A 18 18.21 4.79 -2.07
C ASP A 18 17.91 3.57 -1.21
N LYS A 19 17.94 2.40 -1.83
CA LYS A 19 17.57 1.13 -1.20
C LYS A 19 18.46 0.75 -0.01
N PHE A 20 19.76 1.07 -0.04
CA PHE A 20 20.69 0.76 1.05
C PHE A 20 20.57 1.75 2.20
N VAL A 21 20.32 3.03 1.89
CA VAL A 21 19.99 4.03 2.90
C VAL A 21 18.70 3.61 3.62
N ARG A 22 17.65 3.24 2.88
CA ARG A 22 16.38 2.74 3.45
C ARG A 22 16.56 1.53 4.35
N GLU A 23 17.31 0.52 3.89
CA GLU A 23 17.66 -0.63 4.72
C GLU A 23 18.34 -0.19 6.01
N SER A 24 19.31 0.72 5.93
CA SER A 24 20.04 1.22 7.10
C SER A 24 19.13 1.93 8.11
N TYR A 25 18.13 2.69 7.63
CA TYR A 25 17.10 3.28 8.48
C TYR A 25 16.26 2.21 9.19
N GLY A 26 15.81 1.18 8.45
CA GLY A 26 15.06 0.05 8.99
C GLY A 26 15.86 -0.72 10.05
N VAL A 27 17.10 -1.09 9.73
CA VAL A 27 18.00 -1.81 10.65
C VAL A 27 18.31 -0.98 11.90
N LEU A 28 18.63 0.32 11.75
CA LEU A 28 18.88 1.20 12.89
C LEU A 28 17.65 1.29 13.80
N SER A 29 16.46 1.46 13.22
CA SER A 29 15.21 1.53 13.98
C SER A 29 14.94 0.26 14.77
N GLY A 30 15.12 -0.92 14.15
CA GLY A 30 14.92 -2.21 14.78
C GLY A 30 15.95 -2.47 15.88
N VAL A 31 17.22 -2.14 15.67
CA VAL A 31 18.28 -2.30 16.70
C VAL A 31 17.98 -1.42 17.91
N VAL A 32 17.62 -0.14 17.70
CA VAL A 32 17.23 0.76 18.79
C VAL A 32 15.98 0.23 19.50
N GLY A 33 14.99 -0.28 18.77
CA GLY A 33 13.80 -0.92 19.31
C GLY A 33 14.11 -2.12 20.19
N ILE A 34 14.95 -3.05 19.73
CA ILE A 34 15.42 -4.22 20.50
C ILE A 34 16.07 -3.77 21.81
N LEU A 35 16.99 -2.81 21.76
CA LEU A 35 17.68 -2.32 22.96
C LEU A 35 16.69 -1.71 23.97
N CYS A 36 15.71 -0.93 23.51
CA CYS A 36 14.69 -0.34 24.38
C CYS A 36 13.79 -1.41 25.01
N ASN A 37 13.33 -2.37 24.22
CA ASN A 37 12.45 -3.43 24.68
C ASN A 37 13.14 -4.40 25.64
N ILE A 38 14.41 -4.75 25.41
CA ILE A 38 15.23 -5.51 26.37
C ILE A 38 15.38 -4.74 27.68
N PHE A 39 15.68 -3.43 27.61
CA PHE A 39 15.81 -2.60 28.80
C PHE A 39 14.50 -2.55 29.60
N LEU A 40 13.37 -2.32 28.93
CA LEU A 40 12.05 -2.32 29.58
C LEU A 40 11.69 -3.68 30.18
N PHE A 41 11.96 -4.77 29.46
CA PHE A 41 11.75 -6.13 29.95
C PHE A 41 12.53 -6.39 31.25
N ILE A 42 13.85 -6.14 31.25
CA ILE A 42 14.70 -6.37 32.44
C ILE A 42 14.24 -5.49 33.61
N LEU A 43 13.94 -4.22 33.35
CA LEU A 43 13.49 -3.27 34.37
C LEU A 43 12.17 -3.72 35.01
N LYS A 44 11.14 -4.00 34.20
CA LYS A 44 9.82 -4.43 34.68
C LYS A 44 9.88 -5.79 35.35
N LEU A 45 10.61 -6.75 34.80
CA LEU A 45 10.74 -8.09 35.37
C LEU A 45 11.42 -8.05 36.74
N SER A 46 12.57 -7.36 36.84
CA SER A 46 13.30 -7.25 38.10
C SER A 46 12.40 -6.67 39.19
N ILE A 47 11.71 -5.57 38.88
CA ILE A 47 10.88 -4.89 39.87
C ILE A 47 9.62 -5.67 40.17
N GLY A 48 8.95 -6.23 39.16
CA GLY A 48 7.80 -7.11 39.33
C GLY A 48 8.09 -8.27 40.28
N LEU A 49 9.29 -8.86 40.21
CA LEU A 49 9.76 -9.86 41.18
C LEU A 49 9.99 -9.26 42.57
N PHE A 50 10.63 -8.10 42.68
CA PHE A 50 10.85 -7.43 43.97
C PHE A 50 9.55 -7.09 44.72
N ILE A 51 8.50 -6.67 43.99
CA ILE A 51 7.20 -6.31 44.57
C ILE A 51 6.18 -7.46 44.53
N ASN A 52 6.58 -8.65 44.06
CA ASN A 52 5.71 -9.82 43.84
C ASN A 52 4.44 -9.49 43.04
N SER A 53 4.54 -8.61 42.03
CA SER A 53 3.40 -8.22 41.19
C SER A 53 3.36 -9.04 39.91
N ILE A 54 2.44 -10.00 39.86
CA ILE A 54 2.16 -10.82 38.67
C ILE A 54 1.74 -9.92 37.49
N ALA A 55 1.04 -8.81 37.75
CA ALA A 55 0.63 -7.86 36.73
C ALA A 55 1.83 -7.17 36.04
N VAL A 56 2.81 -6.69 36.83
CA VAL A 56 4.02 -6.06 36.28
C VAL A 56 4.93 -7.07 35.59
N ILE A 57 5.02 -8.30 36.11
CA ILE A 57 5.76 -9.39 35.44
C ILE A 57 5.12 -9.72 34.09
N SER A 58 3.79 -9.83 34.03
CA SER A 58 3.06 -10.12 32.79
C SER A 58 3.26 -9.01 31.75
N ASP A 59 3.23 -7.75 32.19
CA ASP A 59 3.51 -6.60 31.32
C ASP A 59 4.98 -6.52 30.86
N ALA A 60 5.93 -7.09 31.63
CA ALA A 60 7.31 -7.22 31.17
C ALA A 60 7.37 -8.07 29.89
N PHE A 61 6.68 -9.22 29.86
CA PHE A 61 6.65 -10.13 28.71
C PHE A 61 6.05 -9.51 27.43
N ASN A 62 5.21 -8.48 27.54
CA ASN A 62 4.77 -7.72 26.34
C ASN A 62 5.99 -7.13 25.60
N ASN A 63 6.96 -6.56 26.32
CA ASN A 63 8.17 -6.01 25.70
C ASN A 63 9.04 -7.10 25.04
N LEU A 64 8.89 -8.37 25.43
CA LEU A 64 9.55 -9.49 24.76
C LEU A 64 8.88 -9.80 23.40
N THR A 65 7.56 -9.70 23.32
CA THR A 65 6.82 -9.77 22.05
C THR A 65 7.24 -8.63 21.11
N ASP A 66 7.40 -7.41 21.64
CA ASP A 66 7.81 -6.22 20.86
C ASP A 66 9.26 -6.30 20.37
N LEU A 67 10.12 -7.02 21.11
CA LEU A 67 11.44 -7.41 20.64
C LEU A 67 11.32 -8.29 19.39
N GLY A 68 10.40 -9.26 19.40
CA GLY A 68 10.05 -10.07 18.23
C GLY A 68 9.63 -9.22 17.02
N SER A 69 8.71 -8.27 17.22
CA SER A 69 8.30 -7.31 16.17
C SER A 69 9.49 -6.48 15.65
N SER A 70 10.41 -6.08 16.53
CA SER A 70 11.63 -5.36 16.15
C SER A 70 12.61 -6.22 15.34
N LEU A 71 12.69 -7.53 15.63
CA LEU A 71 13.46 -8.48 14.82
C LEU A 71 12.83 -8.66 13.44
N ILE A 72 11.50 -8.78 13.37
CA ILE A 72 10.76 -8.84 12.11
C ILE A 72 11.02 -7.57 11.29
N ALA A 73 11.11 -6.40 11.92
CA ALA A 73 11.48 -5.15 11.25
C ALA A 73 12.87 -5.19 10.61
N ILE A 74 13.88 -5.71 11.33
CA ILE A 74 15.24 -5.86 10.79
C ILE A 74 15.27 -6.87 9.64
N ILE A 75 14.64 -8.03 9.83
CA ILE A 75 14.59 -9.10 8.82
C ILE A 75 13.85 -8.60 7.59
N GLY A 76 12.69 -7.96 7.77
CA GLY A 76 11.89 -7.39 6.68
C GLY A 76 12.66 -6.36 5.87
N ALA A 77 13.38 -5.44 6.53
CA ALA A 77 14.22 -4.45 5.85
C ALA A 77 15.38 -5.10 5.05
N LYS A 78 16.02 -6.13 5.60
CA LYS A 78 17.11 -6.85 4.91
C LYS A 78 16.59 -7.69 3.74
N MET A 79 15.51 -8.43 3.95
CA MET A 79 14.91 -9.28 2.94
C MET A 79 14.31 -8.45 1.81
N SER A 80 13.68 -7.32 2.11
CA SER A 80 13.12 -6.44 1.08
C SER A 80 14.19 -5.83 0.17
N ASN A 81 15.42 -5.68 0.66
CA ASN A 81 16.54 -5.20 -0.13
C ASN A 81 17.30 -6.29 -0.91
N LYS A 82 16.94 -7.57 -0.76
CA LYS A 82 17.56 -8.66 -1.53
C LYS A 82 17.35 -8.41 -3.04
N PRO A 83 18.40 -8.53 -3.87
CA PRO A 83 18.29 -8.32 -5.31
C PRO A 83 17.35 -9.35 -5.96
N PRO A 84 16.88 -9.07 -7.19
CA PRO A 84 16.19 -10.06 -8.02
C PRO A 84 16.98 -11.36 -8.18
N ASP A 85 16.26 -12.48 -8.21
CA ASP A 85 16.79 -13.81 -8.50
C ASP A 85 15.86 -14.55 -9.49
N PRO A 86 16.23 -15.73 -10.00
CA PRO A 86 15.43 -16.43 -11.02
C PRO A 86 14.01 -16.78 -10.58
N GLU A 87 13.77 -16.97 -9.28
CA GLU A 87 12.43 -17.23 -8.72
C GLU A 87 11.64 -15.92 -8.51
N HIS A 88 12.35 -14.81 -8.28
CA HIS A 88 11.79 -13.50 -7.99
C HIS A 88 12.38 -12.41 -8.91
N PRO A 89 11.97 -12.35 -10.19
CA PRO A 89 12.56 -11.44 -11.18
C PRO A 89 12.31 -9.95 -10.89
N HIS A 90 11.25 -9.63 -10.13
CA HIS A 90 10.97 -8.26 -9.66
C HIS A 90 11.62 -7.95 -8.31
N GLY A 91 12.39 -8.88 -7.75
CA GLY A 91 13.03 -8.74 -6.44
C GLY A 91 12.11 -9.05 -5.27
N HIS A 92 12.57 -8.67 -4.08
CA HIS A 92 12.00 -9.12 -2.81
C HIS A 92 11.29 -7.99 -2.05
N GLY A 93 11.00 -6.84 -2.67
CA GLY A 93 10.50 -5.65 -1.98
C GLY A 93 9.24 -5.91 -1.13
N ARG A 94 8.31 -6.74 -1.61
CA ARG A 94 7.08 -7.12 -0.88
C ARG A 94 7.32 -7.84 0.44
N PHE A 95 8.54 -8.33 0.74
CA PHE A 95 8.86 -8.84 2.07
C PHE A 95 8.66 -7.79 3.17
N GLU A 96 8.76 -6.49 2.86
CA GLU A 96 8.43 -5.44 3.82
C GLU A 96 6.94 -5.48 4.18
N TYR A 97 6.06 -5.64 3.19
CA TYR A 97 4.62 -5.76 3.40
C TYR A 97 4.28 -7.06 4.14
N ILE A 98 4.88 -8.19 3.77
CA ILE A 98 4.70 -9.47 4.49
C ILE A 98 5.13 -9.33 5.96
N SER A 99 6.22 -8.61 6.22
CA SER A 99 6.70 -8.38 7.59
C SER A 99 5.75 -7.46 8.37
N SER A 100 5.21 -6.41 7.74
CA SER A 100 4.16 -5.55 8.32
C SER A 100 2.90 -6.35 8.66
N LEU A 101 2.50 -7.29 7.79
CA LEU A 101 1.37 -8.16 8.02
C LEU A 101 1.61 -9.10 9.21
N ALA A 102 2.82 -9.68 9.32
CA ALA A 102 3.20 -10.48 10.48
C ALA A 102 3.13 -9.68 11.79
N VAL A 103 3.63 -8.45 11.81
CA VAL A 103 3.51 -7.55 12.97
C VAL A 103 2.04 -7.26 13.29
N SER A 104 1.19 -7.01 12.28
CA SER A 104 -0.24 -6.76 12.51
C SER A 104 -0.96 -7.95 13.17
N PHE A 105 -0.59 -9.18 12.83
CA PHE A 105 -1.13 -10.38 13.48
C PHE A 105 -0.67 -10.54 14.92
N ILE A 106 0.57 -10.17 15.22
CA ILE A 106 1.07 -10.13 16.61
C ILE A 106 0.26 -9.12 17.43
N ILE A 107 0.06 -7.91 16.91
CA ILE A 107 -0.76 -6.87 17.56
C ILE A 107 -2.18 -7.37 17.80
N PHE A 108 -2.79 -7.99 16.78
CA PHE A 108 -4.13 -8.53 16.88
C PHE A 108 -4.24 -9.63 17.95
N PHE A 109 -3.26 -10.54 17.98
CA PHE A 109 -3.18 -11.61 18.99
C PHE A 109 -3.03 -11.06 20.41
N VAL A 110 -2.15 -10.07 20.61
CA VAL A 110 -1.98 -9.38 21.91
C VAL A 110 -3.28 -8.67 22.31
N GLY A 111 -3.97 -8.03 21.37
CA GLY A 111 -5.29 -7.44 21.57
C GLY A 111 -6.33 -8.46 22.05
N LEU A 112 -6.40 -9.65 21.43
CA LEU A 112 -7.30 -10.73 21.84
C LEU A 112 -6.98 -11.24 23.24
N GLN A 113 -5.69 -11.41 23.55
CA GLN A 113 -5.26 -11.84 24.87
C GLN A 113 -5.66 -10.82 25.94
N LEU A 114 -5.41 -9.53 25.69
CA LEU A 114 -5.79 -8.45 26.60
C LEU A 114 -7.31 -8.39 26.79
N PHE A 115 -8.09 -8.54 25.72
CA PHE A 115 -9.55 -8.61 25.77
C PHE A 115 -9.99 -9.75 26.70
N GLY A 116 -9.46 -10.96 26.49
CA GLY A 116 -9.79 -12.14 27.30
C GLY A 116 -9.45 -11.94 28.78
N THR A 117 -8.25 -11.43 29.08
CA THR A 117 -7.84 -11.17 30.48
C THR A 117 -8.68 -10.07 31.12
N SER A 118 -9.01 -9.01 30.39
CA SER A 118 -9.80 -7.88 30.91
C SER A 118 -11.25 -8.28 31.13
N PHE A 119 -11.82 -9.07 30.22
CA PHE A 119 -13.17 -9.63 30.36
C PHE A 119 -13.25 -10.58 31.57
N LYS A 120 -12.22 -11.40 31.79
CA LYS A 120 -12.15 -12.25 32.99
C LYS A 120 -12.12 -11.42 34.28
N LYS A 121 -11.39 -10.29 34.31
CA LYS A 121 -11.39 -9.36 35.46
C LYS A 121 -12.74 -8.73 35.76
N ILE A 122 -13.62 -8.59 34.75
CA ILE A 122 -15.01 -8.14 34.97
C ILE A 122 -15.82 -9.21 35.70
N LEU A 123 -15.64 -10.49 35.31
CA LEU A 123 -16.36 -11.62 35.91
C LEU A 123 -15.81 -12.02 37.28
N GLN A 124 -14.49 -11.92 37.46
CA GLN A 124 -13.76 -12.26 38.67
C GLN A 124 -12.86 -11.08 39.04
N PRO A 125 -13.37 -10.11 39.80
CA PRO A 125 -12.59 -8.98 40.29
C PRO A 125 -11.36 -9.46 41.07
N GLU A 126 -10.17 -9.07 40.64
CA GLU A 126 -8.92 -9.26 41.38
C GLU A 126 -8.49 -7.92 41.98
N GLU A 127 -7.97 -7.94 43.21
CA GLU A 127 -7.42 -6.74 43.84
C GLU A 127 -6.16 -6.28 43.09
N VAL A 128 -6.21 -5.07 42.55
CA VAL A 128 -5.03 -4.43 41.95
C VAL A 128 -4.20 -3.86 43.10
N LEU A 129 -3.10 -4.53 43.44
CA LEU A 129 -2.18 -4.05 44.46
C LEU A 129 -1.54 -2.72 44.02
N PHE A 130 -1.98 -1.63 44.67
CA PHE A 130 -1.38 -0.33 44.48
C PHE A 130 0.04 -0.30 45.05
N SER A 131 1.01 0.02 44.20
CA SER A 131 2.39 0.28 44.60
C SER A 131 2.87 1.58 43.94
N PRO A 132 3.28 2.60 44.73
CA PRO A 132 3.85 3.83 44.18
C PRO A 132 5.04 3.56 43.25
N LEU A 133 5.82 2.51 43.55
CA LEU A 133 6.94 2.08 42.73
C LEU A 133 6.46 1.61 41.34
N SER A 134 5.35 0.86 41.26
CA SER A 134 4.75 0.45 39.98
C SER A 134 4.35 1.64 39.12
N ILE A 135 3.75 2.68 39.71
CA ILE A 135 3.33 3.88 38.95
C ILE A 135 4.52 4.60 38.33
N VAL A 136 5.61 4.78 39.08
CA VAL A 136 6.84 5.41 38.57
C VAL A 136 7.39 4.63 37.37
N ILE A 137 7.38 3.29 37.43
CA ILE A 137 7.91 2.43 36.38
C ILE A 137 7.01 2.41 35.15
N LEU A 138 5.71 2.31 35.33
CA LEU A 138 4.76 2.37 34.22
C LEU A 138 4.84 3.73 33.53
N THR A 139 5.04 4.83 34.28
CA THR A 139 5.28 6.17 33.73
C THR A 139 6.59 6.25 32.94
N LEU A 140 7.66 5.64 33.45
CA LEU A 140 8.93 5.54 32.72
C LEU A 140 8.78 4.70 31.45
N SER A 141 8.02 3.60 31.50
CA SER A 141 7.69 2.76 30.35
C SER A 141 6.94 3.55 29.28
N ILE A 142 5.93 4.32 29.67
CA ILE A 142 5.19 5.22 28.75
C ILE A 142 6.15 6.21 28.10
N SER A 143 7.06 6.79 28.86
CA SER A 143 8.03 7.76 28.33
C SER A 143 8.94 7.15 27.25
N ILE A 144 9.42 5.92 27.48
CA ILE A 144 10.24 5.19 26.51
C ILE A 144 9.41 4.79 25.28
N LYS A 145 8.20 4.26 25.46
CA LYS A 145 7.31 3.89 24.36
C LYS A 145 6.85 5.09 23.53
N LEU A 146 6.60 6.25 24.14
CA LEU A 146 6.35 7.51 23.43
C LEU A 146 7.56 7.94 22.59
N TRP A 147 8.77 7.78 23.12
CA TRP A 147 9.98 8.01 22.34
C TRP A 147 10.09 7.02 21.17
N MET A 148 9.74 5.74 21.39
CA MET A 148 9.70 4.71 20.35
C MET A 148 8.70 5.01 19.24
N TYR A 149 7.48 5.38 19.61
CA TYR A 149 6.46 5.87 18.70
C TYR A 149 6.99 7.04 17.85
N SER A 150 7.58 8.04 18.51
CA SER A 150 8.05 9.25 17.84
C SER A 150 9.11 8.96 16.78
N TYR A 151 10.10 8.12 17.10
CA TYR A 151 11.15 7.83 16.13
C TYR A 151 10.68 6.89 15.01
N ASN A 152 9.85 5.88 15.32
CA ASN A 152 9.33 4.97 14.30
C ASN A 152 8.39 5.71 13.35
N ARG A 153 7.56 6.63 13.86
CA ARG A 153 6.72 7.49 13.03
C ARG A 153 7.54 8.40 12.13
N TYR A 154 8.63 8.96 12.65
CA TYR A 154 9.55 9.78 11.86
C TYR A 154 10.19 8.96 10.72
N ILE A 155 10.75 7.79 11.03
CA ILE A 155 11.40 6.92 10.04
C ILE A 155 10.36 6.40 9.04
N GLY A 156 9.21 5.92 9.51
CA GLY A 156 8.12 5.44 8.66
C GLY A 156 7.61 6.49 7.68
N LYS A 157 7.69 7.79 8.02
CA LYS A 157 7.44 8.88 7.06
C LYS A 157 8.63 9.16 6.16
N ALA A 158 9.84 9.27 6.72
CA ALA A 158 11.04 9.64 5.98
C ALA A 158 11.38 8.64 4.86
N ILE A 159 11.20 7.36 5.12
CA ILE A 159 11.41 6.29 4.13
C ILE A 159 10.08 5.65 3.69
N ASN A 160 8.92 6.27 3.90
CA ASN A 160 7.62 5.66 3.54
C ASN A 160 7.49 4.15 3.92
N SER A 161 8.01 3.75 5.07
CA SER A 161 8.13 2.34 5.48
C SER A 161 6.85 1.87 6.17
N SER A 162 6.24 0.83 5.63
CA SER A 162 5.02 0.22 6.18
C SER A 162 5.30 -0.40 7.56
N ILE A 163 6.46 -1.05 7.70
CA ILE A 163 6.83 -1.76 8.91
C ILE A 163 7.14 -0.80 10.08
N ASN A 164 7.77 0.34 9.78
CA ASN A 164 8.01 1.37 10.79
C ASN A 164 6.72 2.09 11.18
N LYS A 165 5.78 2.29 10.26
CA LYS A 165 4.45 2.83 10.59
C LYS A 165 3.69 1.87 11.52
N ALA A 166 3.70 0.57 11.22
CA ALA A 166 3.10 -0.45 12.08
C ALA A 166 3.75 -0.49 13.48
N THR A 167 5.08 -0.49 13.54
CA THR A 167 5.84 -0.49 14.81
C THR A 167 5.60 0.79 15.64
N ALA A 168 5.39 1.93 14.97
CA ALA A 168 5.00 3.15 15.67
C ALA A 168 3.63 2.98 16.31
N GLN A 169 2.64 2.51 15.55
CA GLN A 169 1.29 2.32 16.04
C GLN A 169 1.22 1.32 17.19
N ASP A 170 1.97 0.23 17.12
CA ASP A 170 2.19 -0.72 18.21
C ASP A 170 2.69 -0.03 19.50
N SER A 171 3.77 0.76 19.39
CA SER A 171 4.29 1.53 20.53
C SER A 171 3.27 2.52 21.12
N LEU A 172 2.38 3.06 20.29
CA LEU A 172 1.30 3.94 20.75
C LEU A 172 0.20 3.15 21.48
N ASN A 173 -0.15 1.97 20.99
CA ASN A 173 -1.09 1.07 21.64
C ASN A 173 -0.61 0.68 23.04
N ASP A 174 0.68 0.42 23.22
CA ASP A 174 1.28 0.16 24.53
C ASP A 174 1.19 1.37 25.47
N VAL A 175 1.39 2.58 24.95
CA VAL A 175 1.24 3.81 25.74
C VAL A 175 -0.20 3.94 26.22
N ILE A 176 -1.19 3.70 25.36
CA ILE A 176 -2.61 3.78 25.70
C ILE A 176 -2.94 2.72 26.77
N ALA A 177 -2.54 1.46 26.54
CA ALA A 177 -2.77 0.36 27.48
C ALA A 177 -2.11 0.62 28.85
N THR A 178 -0.84 1.00 28.86
CA THR A 178 -0.11 1.27 30.10
C THR A 178 -0.68 2.48 30.85
N SER A 179 -1.05 3.54 30.13
CA SER A 179 -1.64 4.75 30.73
C SER A 179 -2.97 4.43 31.40
N ALA A 180 -3.77 3.58 30.77
CA ALA A 180 -5.02 3.17 31.34
C ALA A 180 -4.87 2.30 32.57
N VAL A 181 -3.89 1.39 32.60
CA VAL A 181 -3.54 0.64 33.82
C VAL A 181 -3.18 1.60 34.96
N ILE A 182 -2.40 2.66 34.69
CA ILE A 182 -2.11 3.68 35.71
C ILE A 182 -3.40 4.36 36.18
N ILE A 183 -4.25 4.79 35.26
CA ILE A 183 -5.51 5.49 35.59
C ILE A 183 -6.44 4.58 36.42
N THR A 184 -6.63 3.33 36.02
CA THR A 184 -7.48 2.37 36.73
C THR A 184 -6.89 2.01 38.09
N THR A 185 -5.57 1.88 38.21
CA THR A 185 -4.88 1.64 39.48
C THR A 185 -5.02 2.82 40.44
N VAL A 186 -4.95 4.07 39.95
CA VAL A 186 -5.11 5.28 40.78
C VAL A 186 -6.56 5.45 41.21
N ILE A 187 -7.52 5.31 40.29
CA ILE A 187 -8.95 5.46 40.57
C ILE A 187 -9.47 4.32 41.45
N GLY A 188 -8.97 3.09 41.26
CA GLY A 188 -9.33 1.91 42.04
C GLY A 188 -9.00 2.03 43.54
N ASN A 189 -8.08 2.93 43.93
CA ASN A 189 -7.87 3.26 45.35
C ASN A 189 -8.99 4.09 45.98
N PHE A 190 -9.83 4.75 45.16
CA PHE A 190 -10.89 5.63 45.62
C PHE A 190 -12.29 5.03 45.41
N ILE A 191 -12.41 3.92 44.67
CA ILE A 191 -13.69 3.30 44.30
C ILE A 191 -13.60 1.78 44.51
N ASP A 192 -14.53 1.21 45.28
CA ASP A 192 -14.63 -0.25 45.55
C ASP A 192 -15.08 -1.08 44.32
N PHE A 193 -15.16 -0.47 43.14
CA PHE A 193 -15.61 -1.10 41.90
C PHE A 193 -14.44 -1.27 40.94
N SER A 194 -14.23 -2.49 40.44
CA SER A 194 -13.13 -2.83 39.54
C SER A 194 -13.36 -2.30 38.12
N ILE A 195 -13.06 -1.01 37.91
CA ILE A 195 -13.11 -0.34 36.60
C ILE A 195 -12.04 -0.89 35.62
N ASP A 196 -11.00 -1.55 36.14
CA ASP A 196 -9.87 -2.08 35.37
C ASP A 196 -10.28 -3.04 34.25
N GLY A 197 -11.24 -3.93 34.52
CA GLY A 197 -11.74 -4.86 33.51
C GLY A 197 -12.46 -4.16 32.35
N ILE A 198 -13.31 -3.16 32.65
CA ILE A 198 -14.07 -2.42 31.63
C ILE A 198 -13.11 -1.60 30.76
N VAL A 199 -12.19 -0.87 31.38
CA VAL A 199 -11.21 -0.05 30.67
C VAL A 199 -10.28 -0.92 29.83
N GLY A 200 -9.84 -2.07 30.36
CA GLY A 200 -9.04 -3.05 29.63
C GLY A 200 -9.78 -3.60 28.39
N VAL A 201 -11.08 -3.89 28.51
CA VAL A 201 -11.91 -4.29 27.36
C VAL A 201 -11.98 -3.19 26.31
N VAL A 202 -12.28 -1.94 26.69
CA VAL A 202 -12.35 -0.81 25.74
C VAL A 202 -11.03 -0.65 24.99
N ILE A 203 -9.90 -0.73 25.68
CA ILE A 203 -8.58 -0.56 25.06
C ILE A 203 -8.23 -1.73 24.16
N SER A 204 -8.52 -2.96 24.59
CA SER A 204 -8.28 -4.13 23.75
C SER A 204 -9.04 -4.04 22.43
N LEU A 205 -10.25 -3.47 22.40
CA LEU A 205 -11.00 -3.21 21.16
C LEU A 205 -10.30 -2.17 20.26
N ILE A 206 -9.70 -1.12 20.84
CA ILE A 206 -8.91 -0.13 20.10
C ILE A 206 -7.67 -0.79 19.48
N ILE A 207 -6.98 -1.65 20.24
CA ILE A 207 -5.80 -2.38 19.76
C ILE A 207 -6.18 -3.37 18.65
N LEU A 208 -7.27 -4.12 18.82
CA LEU A 208 -7.81 -5.03 17.81
C LEU A 208 -8.16 -4.30 16.51
N TYR A 209 -8.84 -3.16 16.61
CA TYR A 209 -9.14 -2.31 15.45
C TYR A 209 -7.86 -1.83 14.77
N SER A 210 -6.86 -1.38 15.55
CA SER A 210 -5.58 -0.93 15.02
C SER A 210 -4.82 -2.06 14.31
N GLY A 211 -4.81 -3.28 14.86
CA GLY A 211 -4.20 -4.44 14.20
C GLY A 211 -4.92 -4.80 12.90
N PHE A 212 -6.25 -4.74 12.88
CA PHE A 212 -7.05 -4.97 11.68
C PHE A 212 -6.81 -3.91 10.59
N GLU A 213 -6.73 -2.63 10.97
CA GLU A 213 -6.46 -1.52 10.03
C GLU A 213 -5.09 -1.69 9.36
N ILE A 214 -4.04 -1.99 10.13
CA ILE A 214 -2.70 -2.27 9.58
C ILE A 214 -2.73 -3.48 8.64
N ALA A 215 -3.43 -4.56 9.04
CA ALA A 215 -3.54 -5.76 8.21
C ALA A 215 -4.25 -5.46 6.89
N LYS A 216 -5.37 -4.73 6.93
CA LYS A 216 -6.15 -4.32 5.76
C LYS A 216 -5.30 -3.46 4.81
N ASP A 217 -4.62 -2.44 5.33
CA ASP A 217 -3.75 -1.57 4.54
C ASP A 217 -2.61 -2.35 3.88
N THR A 218 -2.02 -3.29 4.62
CA THR A 218 -0.93 -4.13 4.12
C THR A 218 -1.40 -5.12 3.05
N ILE A 219 -2.59 -5.71 3.22
CA ILE A 219 -3.21 -6.60 2.22
C ILE A 219 -3.51 -5.82 0.93
N ASN A 220 -4.00 -4.58 1.03
CA ASN A 220 -4.23 -3.74 -0.14
C ASN A 220 -2.94 -3.51 -0.94
N LEU A 221 -1.81 -3.26 -0.26
CA LEU A 221 -0.49 -3.16 -0.91
C LEU A 221 -0.05 -4.47 -1.58
N LEU A 222 -0.35 -5.62 -0.96
CA LEU A 222 -0.02 -6.94 -1.52
C LEU A 222 -0.87 -7.29 -2.75
N LEU A 223 -2.16 -6.91 -2.75
CA LEU A 223 -3.09 -7.13 -3.86
C LEU A 223 -2.79 -6.21 -5.05
N GLY A 224 -2.20 -5.03 -4.79
CA GLY A 224 -1.96 -4.00 -5.78
C GLY A 224 -2.98 -2.88 -5.66
N SER A 225 -2.68 -1.90 -4.82
CA SER A 225 -3.48 -0.68 -4.68
C SER A 225 -3.38 0.20 -5.93
N SER A 226 -4.46 0.91 -6.25
CA SER A 226 -4.44 1.91 -7.31
C SER A 226 -3.32 2.93 -7.08
N PRO A 227 -2.59 3.32 -8.13
CA PRO A 227 -1.54 4.32 -8.02
C PRO A 227 -2.12 5.68 -7.62
N ASP A 228 -1.27 6.52 -7.03
CA ASP A 228 -1.61 7.91 -6.73
C ASP A 228 -2.00 8.66 -8.02
N PRO A 229 -3.16 9.34 -8.07
CA PRO A 229 -3.56 10.13 -9.23
C PRO A 229 -2.51 11.14 -9.69
N GLU A 230 -1.73 11.72 -8.77
CA GLU A 230 -0.65 12.63 -9.13
C GLU A 230 0.48 11.91 -9.90
N LEU A 231 0.80 10.67 -9.51
CA LEU A 231 1.78 9.85 -10.21
C LEU A 231 1.28 9.47 -11.61
N VAL A 232 0.02 9.08 -11.74
CA VAL A 232 -0.63 8.76 -13.02
C VAL A 232 -0.52 9.94 -13.98
N ASN A 233 -0.98 11.12 -13.55
CA ASN A 233 -0.92 12.33 -14.37
C ASN A 233 0.51 12.70 -14.77
N THR A 234 1.48 12.49 -13.88
CA THR A 234 2.90 12.77 -14.16
C THR A 234 3.44 11.83 -15.25
N ILE A 235 3.13 10.53 -15.16
CA ILE A 235 3.54 9.54 -16.16
C ILE A 235 2.92 9.87 -17.52
N GLU A 236 1.61 10.10 -17.56
CA GLU A 236 0.89 10.43 -18.81
C GLU A 236 1.43 11.71 -19.45
N ALA A 237 1.70 12.75 -18.64
CA ALA A 237 2.30 13.99 -19.13
C ALA A 237 3.70 13.76 -19.72
N LEU A 238 4.56 13.00 -19.03
CA LEU A 238 5.91 12.70 -19.52
C LEU A 238 5.89 11.91 -20.83
N VAL A 239 5.02 10.91 -20.96
CA VAL A 239 4.90 10.13 -22.20
C VAL A 239 4.34 11.00 -23.33
N SER A 240 3.38 11.88 -23.04
CA SER A 240 2.76 12.77 -24.01
C SER A 240 3.70 13.87 -24.54
N GLU A 241 4.83 14.15 -23.87
CA GLU A 241 5.88 15.04 -24.38
C GLU A 241 6.66 14.45 -25.57
N GLY A 242 6.56 13.13 -25.76
CA GLY A 242 7.25 12.42 -26.83
C GLY A 242 6.85 12.89 -28.22
N LYS A 243 7.84 13.09 -29.09
CA LYS A 243 7.60 13.36 -30.51
C LYS A 243 6.85 12.17 -31.13
N HIS A 244 5.79 12.44 -31.91
CA HIS A 244 4.91 11.44 -32.53
C HIS A 244 3.95 10.71 -31.58
N ILE A 245 3.92 11.02 -30.28
CA ILE A 245 2.88 10.51 -29.39
C ILE A 245 1.62 11.35 -29.59
N ILE A 246 0.52 10.71 -29.95
CA ILE A 246 -0.78 11.35 -30.22
C ILE A 246 -1.64 11.32 -28.96
N GLY A 247 -1.56 10.22 -28.22
CA GLY A 247 -2.36 9.94 -27.05
C GLY A 247 -1.76 8.80 -26.24
N THR A 248 -2.28 8.59 -25.05
CA THR A 248 -1.89 7.46 -24.20
C THR A 248 -3.12 6.86 -23.54
N HIS A 249 -3.07 5.56 -23.25
CA HIS A 249 -4.15 4.85 -22.58
C HIS A 249 -3.64 3.59 -21.88
N ASP A 250 -4.51 2.96 -21.09
CA ASP A 250 -4.25 1.68 -20.38
C ASP A 250 -2.97 1.70 -19.52
N LEU A 251 -2.74 2.80 -18.80
CA LEU A 251 -1.66 2.86 -17.82
C LEU A 251 -1.93 1.87 -16.68
N LYS A 252 -1.04 0.89 -16.54
CA LYS A 252 -1.02 -0.08 -15.44
C LYS A 252 0.23 0.15 -14.62
N VAL A 253 0.05 0.27 -13.30
CA VAL A 253 1.16 0.45 -12.35
C VAL A 253 1.13 -0.70 -11.35
N HIS A 254 2.27 -1.37 -11.18
CA HIS A 254 2.46 -2.50 -10.31
C HIS A 254 3.51 -2.19 -9.24
N ASP A 255 3.12 -2.27 -7.97
CA ASP A 255 4.02 -2.14 -6.83
C ASP A 255 4.57 -3.51 -6.39
N TYR A 256 5.89 -3.68 -6.45
CA TYR A 256 6.64 -4.85 -5.97
C TYR A 256 7.39 -4.58 -4.66
N GLY A 257 6.94 -3.56 -3.94
CA GLY A 257 7.49 -3.09 -2.68
C GLY A 257 8.29 -1.80 -2.85
N PRO A 258 8.71 -1.19 -1.73
CA PRO A 258 9.26 0.15 -1.78
C PRO A 258 10.48 0.29 -2.70
N GLY A 259 10.42 1.29 -3.58
CA GLY A 259 11.45 1.57 -4.59
C GLY A 259 11.47 0.58 -5.77
N ARG A 260 10.42 -0.24 -5.93
CA ARG A 260 10.28 -1.21 -7.02
C ARG A 260 8.89 -1.12 -7.62
N VAL A 261 8.72 -0.14 -8.50
CA VAL A 261 7.48 0.06 -9.25
C VAL A 261 7.76 -0.27 -10.70
N VAL A 262 6.87 -1.08 -11.28
CA VAL A 262 6.87 -1.41 -12.71
C VAL A 262 5.59 -0.87 -13.31
N ALA A 263 5.66 -0.23 -14.46
CA ALA A 263 4.49 0.29 -15.15
C ALA A 263 4.47 -0.13 -16.62
N SER A 264 3.27 -0.19 -17.20
CA SER A 264 3.08 -0.30 -18.64
C SER A 264 2.03 0.67 -19.10
N ILE A 265 2.24 1.30 -20.25
CA ILE A 265 1.26 2.18 -20.89
C ILE A 265 1.21 1.90 -22.38
N HIS A 266 0.07 2.17 -23.01
CA HIS A 266 -0.02 2.20 -24.45
C HIS A 266 0.13 3.64 -24.94
N ALA A 267 1.03 3.87 -25.89
CA ALA A 267 1.23 5.16 -26.52
C ALA A 267 0.80 5.08 -27.98
N GLU A 268 -0.16 5.94 -28.34
CA GLU A 268 -0.72 6.00 -29.68
C GLU A 268 0.22 6.76 -30.61
N VAL A 269 0.57 6.14 -31.74
CA VAL A 269 1.55 6.66 -32.69
C VAL A 269 1.01 6.58 -34.12
N PRO A 270 1.43 7.46 -35.07
CA PRO A 270 0.92 7.40 -36.43
C PRO A 270 1.41 6.13 -37.15
N ASP A 271 0.47 5.39 -37.75
CA ASP A 271 0.69 4.15 -38.51
C ASP A 271 1.69 4.26 -39.68
N LYS A 272 1.85 5.45 -40.26
CA LYS A 272 2.74 5.72 -41.40
C LYS A 272 4.13 6.26 -41.00
N SER A 273 4.42 6.36 -39.70
CA SER A 273 5.70 6.87 -39.21
C SER A 273 6.80 5.81 -39.27
N ASN A 274 8.06 6.25 -39.23
CA ASN A 274 9.19 5.33 -39.17
C ASN A 274 9.24 4.64 -37.79
N ILE A 275 9.09 3.32 -37.77
CA ILE A 275 9.08 2.53 -36.52
C ILE A 275 10.37 2.68 -35.71
N VAL A 276 11.53 2.82 -36.35
CA VAL A 276 12.83 2.97 -35.67
C VAL A 276 12.95 4.35 -35.03
N GLU A 277 12.41 5.39 -35.68
CA GLU A 277 12.36 6.75 -35.10
C GLU A 277 11.45 6.78 -33.88
N ILE A 278 10.25 6.20 -33.97
CA ILE A 278 9.32 6.13 -32.83
C ILE A 278 9.93 5.32 -31.69
N HIS A 279 10.50 4.15 -31.96
CA HIS A 279 11.13 3.33 -30.94
C HIS A 279 12.24 4.10 -30.20
N SER A 280 13.02 4.91 -30.93
CA SER A 280 14.06 5.73 -30.30
C SER A 280 13.46 6.76 -29.32
N VAL A 281 12.32 7.37 -29.66
CA VAL A 281 11.59 8.28 -28.75
C VAL A 281 11.06 7.52 -27.53
N ILE A 282 10.53 6.30 -27.72
CA ILE A 282 10.05 5.45 -26.64
C ILE A 282 11.19 5.10 -25.67
N ASP A 283 12.34 4.66 -26.17
CA ASP A 283 13.51 4.34 -25.34
C ASP A 283 13.95 5.56 -24.50
N GLU A 284 13.98 6.75 -25.10
CA GLU A 284 14.33 7.99 -24.40
C GLU A 284 13.32 8.33 -23.28
N LEU A 285 12.02 8.11 -23.52
CA LEU A 285 10.96 8.31 -22.53
C LEU A 285 11.05 7.30 -21.38
N GLU A 286 11.24 6.01 -21.68
CA GLU A 286 11.43 4.97 -20.68
C GLU A 286 12.63 5.28 -19.79
N GLU A 287 13.77 5.68 -20.38
CA GLU A 287 14.94 6.10 -19.62
C GLU A 287 14.69 7.36 -18.78
N LYS A 288 13.97 8.35 -19.31
CA LYS A 288 13.61 9.58 -18.58
C LYS A 288 12.75 9.26 -17.36
N ILE A 289 11.72 8.43 -17.53
CA ILE A 289 10.81 8.01 -16.45
C ILE A 289 11.56 7.18 -15.40
N ALA A 290 12.45 6.28 -15.83
CA ALA A 290 13.30 5.51 -14.93
C ALA A 290 14.23 6.41 -14.09
N ARG A 291 14.80 7.47 -14.69
CA ARG A 291 15.68 8.41 -13.99
C ARG A 291 14.93 9.35 -13.04
N GLU A 292 13.80 9.91 -13.48
CA GLU A 292 13.06 10.95 -12.73
C GLU A 292 12.15 10.35 -11.64
N LEU A 293 11.49 9.23 -11.95
CA LEU A 293 10.48 8.62 -11.07
C LEU A 293 10.96 7.31 -10.42
N GLY A 294 12.06 6.71 -10.90
CA GLY A 294 12.53 5.41 -10.40
C GLY A 294 11.60 4.25 -10.80
N ILE A 295 10.82 4.42 -11.87
CA ILE A 295 9.84 3.45 -12.36
C ILE A 295 10.41 2.73 -13.57
N ASN A 296 10.42 1.40 -13.54
CA ASN A 296 10.74 0.61 -14.72
C ASN A 296 9.47 0.53 -15.59
N MET A 297 9.49 1.18 -16.75
CA MET A 297 8.32 1.31 -17.60
C MET A 297 8.49 0.52 -18.89
N VAL A 298 7.40 -0.03 -19.39
CA VAL A 298 7.29 -0.57 -20.75
C VAL A 298 6.22 0.22 -21.49
N ILE A 299 6.60 0.93 -22.54
CA ILE A 299 5.67 1.67 -23.38
C ILE A 299 5.38 0.86 -24.63
N HIS A 300 4.15 0.35 -24.72
CA HIS A 300 3.68 -0.35 -25.90
C HIS A 300 3.27 0.66 -26.97
N MET A 301 3.88 0.59 -28.16
CA MET A 301 3.50 1.40 -29.31
C MET A 301 2.18 0.88 -29.89
N ASP A 302 1.17 1.73 -29.98
CA ASP A 302 -0.12 1.41 -30.58
C ASP A 302 -0.31 2.23 -31.87
N PRO A 303 -0.03 1.66 -33.06
CA PRO A 303 -0.13 2.39 -34.32
C PRO A 303 -1.60 2.63 -34.69
N ILE A 304 -1.96 3.91 -34.79
CA ILE A 304 -3.30 4.35 -35.20
C ILE A 304 -3.23 5.14 -36.51
N SER A 305 -4.29 5.02 -37.31
CA SER A 305 -4.49 5.82 -38.51
C SER A 305 -4.67 7.28 -38.12
N THR A 306 -3.89 8.17 -38.71
CA THR A 306 -4.02 9.63 -38.56
C THR A 306 -4.65 10.29 -39.79
N ASP A 307 -5.19 9.51 -40.71
CA ASP A 307 -5.85 10.02 -41.91
C ASP A 307 -7.27 10.51 -41.59
N ILE A 308 -7.41 11.83 -41.49
CA ILE A 308 -8.68 12.46 -41.09
C ILE A 308 -9.84 12.12 -42.02
N HIS A 309 -9.59 11.88 -43.30
CA HIS A 309 -10.66 11.54 -44.25
C HIS A 309 -11.19 10.14 -43.95
N ARG A 310 -10.28 9.18 -43.75
CA ARG A 310 -10.62 7.79 -43.43
C ARG A 310 -11.28 7.67 -42.06
N ILE A 311 -10.77 8.40 -41.06
CA ILE A 311 -11.39 8.44 -39.72
C ILE A 311 -12.83 8.96 -39.82
N ASN A 312 -13.07 10.06 -40.53
CA ASN A 312 -14.41 10.66 -40.64
C ASN A 312 -15.40 9.79 -41.42
N GLU A 313 -14.93 9.10 -42.47
CA GLU A 313 -15.71 8.13 -43.24
C GLU A 313 -16.19 6.99 -42.33
N ILE A 314 -15.25 6.30 -41.67
CA ILE A 314 -15.55 5.18 -40.76
C ILE A 314 -16.40 5.65 -39.58
N HIS A 315 -16.13 6.83 -39.01
CA HIS A 315 -16.92 7.38 -37.91
C HIS A 315 -18.38 7.60 -38.32
N THR A 316 -18.62 8.10 -39.54
CA THR A 316 -19.97 8.34 -40.05
C THR A 316 -20.71 7.02 -40.26
N ASP A 317 -20.04 6.01 -40.83
CA ASP A 317 -20.61 4.68 -41.03
C ASP A 317 -20.98 4.01 -39.71
N ILE A 318 -20.06 4.03 -38.71
CA ILE A 318 -20.31 3.49 -37.37
C ILE A 318 -21.46 4.23 -36.71
N THR A 319 -21.47 5.56 -36.76
CA THR A 319 -22.55 6.35 -36.15
C THR A 319 -23.90 5.99 -36.74
N HIS A 320 -23.98 5.79 -38.06
CA HIS A 320 -25.22 5.39 -38.71
C HIS A 320 -25.69 3.99 -38.30
N ILE A 321 -24.77 3.02 -38.21
CA ILE A 321 -25.05 1.66 -37.74
C ILE A 321 -25.57 1.68 -36.29
N LEU A 322 -24.86 2.39 -35.40
CA LEU A 322 -25.22 2.45 -33.98
C LEU A 322 -26.60 3.07 -33.79
N GLN A 323 -26.91 4.16 -34.49
CA GLN A 323 -28.23 4.80 -34.45
C GLN A 323 -29.33 3.91 -35.04
N GLY A 324 -29.00 3.07 -36.04
CA GLY A 324 -29.92 2.09 -36.60
C GLY A 324 -30.28 0.95 -35.63
N ILE A 325 -29.36 0.59 -34.73
CA ILE A 325 -29.61 -0.38 -33.65
C ILE A 325 -30.39 0.28 -32.51
N ASN A 326 -29.93 1.44 -32.05
CA ASN A 326 -30.56 2.21 -30.98
C ASN A 326 -30.14 3.69 -31.06
N GLU A 327 -31.10 4.61 -31.05
CA GLU A 327 -30.86 6.06 -31.16
C GLU A 327 -29.94 6.63 -30.07
N THR A 328 -29.82 5.95 -28.93
CA THR A 328 -28.98 6.38 -27.80
C THR A 328 -27.54 5.89 -27.87
N PHE A 329 -27.22 4.92 -28.74
CA PHE A 329 -25.88 4.36 -28.85
C PHE A 329 -24.92 5.35 -29.50
N ARG A 330 -23.72 5.45 -28.95
CA ARG A 330 -22.65 6.32 -29.47
C ARG A 330 -21.30 5.63 -29.36
N ALA A 331 -20.39 5.98 -30.25
CA ALA A 331 -19.00 5.56 -30.20
C ALA A 331 -18.16 6.72 -29.70
N ASP A 332 -17.54 6.55 -28.53
CA ASP A 332 -16.54 7.47 -27.99
C ASP A 332 -15.13 6.86 -28.13
N HIS A 333 -14.11 7.70 -28.16
CA HIS A 333 -12.69 7.30 -28.31
C HIS A 333 -12.42 6.36 -29.51
N LEU A 334 -13.04 6.65 -30.66
CA LEU A 334 -12.84 5.88 -31.88
C LEU A 334 -11.38 5.92 -32.36
N ARG A 335 -10.79 4.74 -32.52
CA ARG A 335 -9.44 4.52 -33.03
C ARG A 335 -9.48 3.47 -34.14
N ILE A 336 -8.67 3.67 -35.16
CA ILE A 336 -8.58 2.79 -36.32
C ILE A 336 -7.14 2.35 -36.45
N ALA A 337 -6.90 1.05 -36.38
CA ALA A 337 -5.59 0.46 -36.62
C ALA A 337 -5.65 -0.39 -37.89
N ASP A 338 -5.06 0.13 -38.97
CA ASP A 338 -5.03 -0.55 -40.26
C ASP A 338 -3.93 -1.63 -40.28
N GLY A 339 -4.31 -2.87 -40.60
CA GLY A 339 -3.40 -3.99 -40.79
C GLY A 339 -3.56 -4.61 -42.18
N GLU A 340 -2.52 -5.28 -42.66
CA GLU A 340 -2.54 -5.91 -44.00
C GLU A 340 -3.65 -6.96 -44.15
N ALA A 341 -3.92 -7.73 -43.08
CA ALA A 341 -4.94 -8.75 -43.09
C ALA A 341 -6.34 -8.20 -42.76
N ARG A 342 -6.43 -7.20 -41.87
CA ARG A 342 -7.69 -6.65 -41.34
C ARG A 342 -7.48 -5.26 -40.76
N THR A 343 -8.54 -4.46 -40.72
CA THR A 343 -8.56 -3.16 -40.02
C THR A 343 -9.28 -3.34 -38.68
N ASN A 344 -8.61 -3.00 -37.58
CA ASN A 344 -9.23 -2.99 -36.27
C ASN A 344 -9.92 -1.65 -36.02
N ILE A 345 -11.20 -1.70 -35.68
CA ILE A 345 -12.00 -0.56 -35.26
C ILE A 345 -12.20 -0.68 -33.75
N ILE A 346 -11.65 0.26 -32.99
CA ILE A 346 -11.60 0.22 -31.53
C ILE A 346 -12.36 1.42 -31.00
N PHE A 347 -13.34 1.23 -30.12
CA PHE A 347 -14.09 2.34 -29.52
C PHE A 347 -14.83 1.92 -28.24
N ASP A 348 -15.21 2.91 -27.46
CA ASP A 348 -16.09 2.75 -26.30
C ASP A 348 -17.54 2.92 -26.77
N LEU A 349 -18.33 1.85 -26.69
CA LEU A 349 -19.75 1.87 -26.97
C LEU A 349 -20.51 2.39 -25.76
N VAL A 350 -21.03 3.59 -25.90
CA VAL A 350 -21.86 4.24 -24.88
C VAL A 350 -23.29 3.71 -24.99
N VAL A 351 -23.75 3.03 -23.93
CA VAL A 351 -25.09 2.44 -23.84
C VAL A 351 -25.91 3.04 -22.69
N PRO A 352 -27.24 3.11 -22.81
CA PRO A 352 -28.11 3.60 -21.74
C PRO A 352 -28.09 2.66 -20.52
N SER A 353 -28.29 3.24 -19.33
CA SER A 353 -28.21 2.53 -18.02
C SER A 353 -29.30 1.48 -17.77
N ASN A 354 -30.25 1.35 -18.70
CA ASN A 354 -31.27 0.31 -18.66
C ASN A 354 -30.79 -1.02 -19.28
N ILE A 355 -29.63 -1.05 -19.96
CA ILE A 355 -29.02 -2.28 -20.46
C ILE A 355 -28.25 -2.93 -19.31
N SER A 356 -28.58 -4.18 -19.02
CA SER A 356 -27.94 -4.92 -17.93
C SER A 356 -26.57 -5.45 -18.36
N SER A 357 -25.68 -5.66 -17.39
CA SER A 357 -24.34 -6.22 -17.65
C SER A 357 -24.39 -7.62 -18.27
N ALA A 358 -25.50 -8.36 -18.10
CA ALA A 358 -25.72 -9.66 -18.74
C ALA A 358 -26.01 -9.56 -20.25
N GLU A 359 -26.44 -8.40 -20.73
CA GLU A 359 -26.77 -8.15 -22.14
C GLU A 359 -25.58 -7.55 -22.91
N HIS A 360 -24.53 -7.10 -22.21
CA HIS A 360 -23.35 -6.47 -22.80
C HIS A 360 -22.73 -7.30 -23.94
N ASP A 361 -22.49 -8.58 -23.71
CA ASP A 361 -21.88 -9.46 -24.70
C ASP A 361 -22.76 -9.62 -25.95
N SER A 362 -24.09 -9.63 -25.78
CA SER A 362 -25.03 -9.74 -26.90
C SER A 362 -25.07 -8.45 -27.72
N VAL A 363 -25.01 -7.29 -27.05
CA VAL A 363 -24.92 -5.98 -27.71
C VAL A 363 -23.62 -5.83 -28.48
N ILE A 364 -22.48 -6.21 -27.87
CA ILE A 364 -21.17 -6.20 -28.53
C ILE A 364 -21.18 -7.11 -29.77
N ALA A 365 -21.74 -8.31 -29.65
CA ALA A 365 -21.84 -9.25 -30.77
C ALA A 365 -22.68 -8.68 -31.93
N LEU A 366 -23.83 -8.08 -31.63
CA LEU A 366 -24.69 -7.46 -32.64
C LEU A 366 -23.99 -6.28 -33.34
N VAL A 367 -23.38 -5.37 -32.58
CA VAL A 367 -22.65 -4.22 -33.14
C VAL A 367 -21.47 -4.70 -34.00
N SER A 368 -20.74 -5.70 -33.53
CA SER A 368 -19.60 -6.29 -34.25
C SER A 368 -20.02 -6.97 -35.55
N GLU A 369 -21.14 -7.68 -35.55
CA GLU A 369 -21.71 -8.30 -36.75
C GLU A 369 -22.12 -7.25 -37.78
N GLN A 370 -22.80 -6.18 -37.36
CA GLN A 370 -23.25 -5.11 -38.26
C GLN A 370 -22.07 -4.34 -38.87
N ILE A 371 -21.05 -4.01 -38.07
CA ILE A 371 -19.83 -3.35 -38.58
C ILE A 371 -19.06 -4.29 -39.51
N GLY A 372 -19.04 -5.60 -39.24
CA GLY A 372 -18.43 -6.60 -40.11
C GLY A 372 -19.09 -6.76 -41.48
N GLN A 373 -20.30 -6.21 -41.68
CA GLN A 373 -20.99 -6.18 -42.98
C GLN A 373 -20.56 -5.00 -43.86
N LEU A 374 -19.82 -4.02 -43.32
CA LEU A 374 -19.28 -2.92 -44.11
C LEU A 374 -18.23 -3.42 -45.12
N ASN A 375 -18.05 -2.66 -46.21
CA ASN A 375 -17.01 -2.96 -47.19
C ASN A 375 -15.62 -2.65 -46.62
N GLY A 376 -15.01 -3.67 -46.05
CA GLY A 376 -13.67 -3.63 -45.47
C GLY A 376 -13.53 -4.83 -44.54
N ASN A 377 -12.35 -5.44 -44.47
CA ASN A 377 -12.15 -6.57 -43.56
C ASN A 377 -12.00 -6.04 -42.12
N PHE A 378 -13.11 -5.55 -41.55
CA PHE A 378 -13.16 -4.89 -40.26
C PHE A 378 -13.29 -5.90 -39.13
N HIS A 379 -12.53 -5.65 -38.07
CA HIS A 379 -12.63 -6.36 -36.82
C HIS A 379 -12.84 -5.35 -35.70
N THR A 380 -13.87 -5.53 -34.90
CA THR A 380 -14.25 -4.60 -33.84
C THR A 380 -13.66 -5.01 -32.49
N VAL A 381 -13.18 -4.04 -31.74
CA VAL A 381 -12.81 -4.19 -30.33
C VAL A 381 -13.60 -3.14 -29.56
N VAL A 382 -14.66 -3.59 -28.87
CA VAL A 382 -15.65 -2.71 -28.26
C VAL A 382 -15.62 -2.90 -26.75
N ASN A 383 -15.46 -1.80 -26.02
CA ASN A 383 -15.70 -1.75 -24.59
C ASN A 383 -17.04 -1.07 -24.34
N ILE A 384 -17.87 -1.59 -23.43
CA ILE A 384 -19.13 -0.93 -23.08
C ILE A 384 -18.90 0.08 -21.96
N VAL A 385 -19.41 1.29 -22.16
CA VAL A 385 -19.51 2.35 -21.15
C VAL A 385 -20.98 2.66 -20.94
N THR A 386 -21.44 2.61 -19.70
CA THR A 386 -22.84 2.87 -19.35
C THR A 386 -23.03 4.35 -19.01
N LEU A 387 -24.09 4.98 -19.53
CA LEU A 387 -24.50 6.37 -19.21
C LEU A 387 -24.94 6.56 -17.76
#